data_AF-A0A7C4XYS8-F1
#
_entry.id   AF-A0A7C4XYS8-F1
#
_cell.length_a   1.000
_cell.length_b   1.000
_cell.length_c   1.000
_cell.angle_alpha   90.00
_cell.angle_beta   90.00
_cell.angle_gamma   90.00
#
_symmetry.space_group_name_H-M   'P 1'
#
loop_
_entity.id
_entity.type
_entity.pdbx_description
1 polymer ?
#
loop_
_entity_poly.entity_id
_entity_poly.type
_entity_poly.pdbx_seq_one_letter_code
_entity_poly.pdbx_strand_id
1 'polypeptide(L)' 'MASKGLSENIYKAFSKMGEVRFRDKMFGGGAISDGGEVLLLFSDEKGEVTAIWSDHPGLAELAKDYFNYLWKDSEGEP' A
#
# COMPACT_ATOMS: atom_id res chain seq x y z
N MET A 1 4.17 2.26 -1.11
CA MET A 1 3.84 2.16 -2.56
C MET A 1 2.78 3.17 -2.89
N ALA A 2 2.77 3.68 -4.11
CA ALA A 2 1.76 4.60 -4.61
C ALA A 2 1.32 4.22 -6.03
N SER A 3 0.12 4.61 -6.41
CA SER A 3 -0.30 4.57 -7.81
C SER A 3 0.42 5.64 -8.63
N LYS A 4 0.61 5.41 -9.94
CA LYS A 4 1.05 6.48 -10.85
C LYS A 4 0.08 7.65 -10.83
N GLY A 5 0.59 8.88 -10.98
CA GLY A 5 -0.20 10.11 -10.87
C GLY A 5 -0.18 10.78 -9.49
N LEU A 6 0.64 10.29 -8.54
CA LEU A 6 0.91 10.99 -7.29
C LEU A 6 1.57 12.35 -7.58
N SER A 7 1.11 13.41 -6.92
CA SER A 7 1.69 14.74 -7.11
C SER A 7 3.12 14.82 -6.56
N GLU A 8 3.98 15.61 -7.22
CA GLU A 8 5.40 15.72 -6.86
C GLU A 8 5.63 16.15 -5.41
N ASN A 9 4.81 17.06 -4.89
CA ASN A 9 4.92 17.54 -3.51
C ASN A 9 4.67 16.40 -2.50
N ILE A 10 3.71 15.52 -2.78
CA ILE A 10 3.40 14.38 -1.93
C ILE A 10 4.51 13.33 -2.05
N TYR A 11 4.97 13.03 -3.28
CA TYR A 11 6.14 12.16 -3.49
C TYR A 11 7.36 12.65 -2.71
N LYS A 12 7.73 13.93 -2.84
CA LYS A 12 8.86 14.53 -2.12
C LYS A 12 8.70 14.47 -0.60
N ALA A 13 7.48 14.53 -0.08
CA ALA A 13 7.23 14.39 1.36
C ALA A 13 7.46 12.95 1.83
N PHE A 14 6.91 11.95 1.11
CA PHE A 14 7.06 10.54 1.48
C PHE A 14 8.48 10.01 1.26
N SER A 15 9.16 10.43 0.19
CA SER A 15 10.55 10.03 -0.09
C SER A 15 11.54 10.48 0.98
N LYS A 16 11.18 11.45 1.83
CA LYS A 16 11.98 11.83 3.02
C LYS A 16 11.83 10.88 4.20
N MET A 17 10.73 10.13 4.23
CA MET A 17 10.39 9.21 5.33
C MET A 17 10.73 7.75 4.99
N GLY A 18 10.86 7.42 3.71
CA GLY A 18 11.23 6.08 3.27
C GLY A 18 11.23 5.93 1.75
N GLU A 19 11.44 4.70 1.28
CA GLU A 19 11.42 4.39 -0.13
C GLU A 19 9.99 4.44 -0.69
N VAL A 20 9.82 5.11 -1.82
CA VAL A 20 8.53 5.21 -2.53
C VAL A 20 8.68 4.55 -3.89
N ARG A 21 7.82 3.57 -4.16
CA ARG A 21 7.71 2.87 -5.44
C ARG A 21 6.32 2.97 -6.03
N PHE A 22 6.25 2.89 -7.36
CA PHE A 22 5.03 3.08 -8.13
C PHE A 22 4.53 1.78 -8.78
N ARG A 23 3.19 1.65 -8.85
CA ARG A 23 2.53 0.53 -9.52
C ARG A 23 1.31 1.01 -10.29
N ASP A 24 1.12 0.49 -11.51
CA ASP A 24 0.01 0.89 -12.39
C ASP A 24 -1.35 0.45 -11.87
N LYS A 25 -1.41 -0.73 -11.24
CA LYS A 25 -2.64 -1.30 -10.69
C LYS A 25 -2.39 -1.83 -9.29
N MET A 26 -3.22 -1.38 -8.36
CA MET A 26 -3.35 -1.93 -7.01
C MET A 26 -4.83 -2.22 -6.79
N PHE A 27 -5.17 -3.42 -6.31
CA PHE A 27 -6.57 -3.80 -6.01
C PHE A 27 -7.09 -3.17 -4.70
N GLY A 28 -6.24 -2.41 -4.02
CA GLY A 28 -6.51 -1.78 -2.74
C GLY A 28 -5.23 -1.17 -2.18
N GLY A 29 -5.38 -0.39 -1.11
CA GLY A 29 -4.29 0.15 -0.33
C GLY A 29 -4.17 -0.55 1.02
N GLY A 30 -3.23 -0.08 1.83
CA GLY A 30 -3.14 -0.53 3.21
C GLY A 30 -1.86 -0.09 3.89
N ALA A 31 -1.76 -0.44 5.16
CA ALA A 31 -0.60 -0.23 5.99
C ALA A 31 -0.35 -1.48 6.84
N ILE A 32 0.93 -1.81 7.04
CA ILE A 32 1.36 -2.83 7.99
C ILE A 32 2.24 -2.12 9.01
N SER A 33 1.93 -2.30 10.29
CA SER A 33 2.79 -1.83 11.39
C SER A 33 3.44 -3.02 12.08
N ASP A 34 4.75 -2.93 12.27
CA ASP A 34 5.58 -3.84 13.08
C ASP A 34 5.43 -5.34 12.76
N GLY A 35 4.87 -5.67 11.60
CA GLY A 35 4.59 -7.04 11.15
C GLY A 35 3.43 -7.75 11.86
N GLY A 36 2.75 -7.09 12.80
CA GLY A 36 1.67 -7.69 13.62
C GLY A 36 0.28 -7.12 13.33
N GLU A 37 0.19 -5.88 12.85
CA GLU A 37 -1.09 -5.22 12.57
C GLU A 37 -1.18 -4.84 11.10
N VAL A 38 -2.38 -5.00 10.55
CA VAL A 38 -2.68 -4.62 9.17
C VAL A 38 -3.96 -3.80 9.10
N LEU A 39 -3.91 -2.75 8.29
CA LEU A 39 -5.08 -2.06 7.76
C LEU A 39 -5.13 -2.31 6.25
N LEU A 40 -6.21 -2.92 5.75
CA LEU A 40 -6.48 -3.09 4.34
C LEU A 40 -7.57 -2.11 3.91
N LEU A 41 -7.37 -1.44 2.79
CA LEU A 41 -8.29 -0.46 2.22
C LEU A 41 -8.73 -0.92 0.84
N PHE A 42 -10.04 -0.98 0.63
CA PHE A 42 -10.66 -1.33 -0.64
C PHE A 42 -11.57 -0.19 -1.06
N SER A 43 -11.66 0.05 -2.37
CA SER A 43 -12.68 0.92 -2.95
C SER A 43 -13.47 0.08 -3.94
N ASP A 44 -14.79 0.17 -3.88
CA ASP A 44 -15.62 -0.38 -4.94
C ASP A 44 -15.64 0.56 -6.18
N GLU A 45 -16.33 0.13 -7.24
CA GLU A 45 -16.48 0.91 -8.48
C GLU A 45 -17.25 2.23 -8.29
N LYS A 46 -17.99 2.37 -7.18
CA LYS A 46 -18.73 3.58 -6.82
C LYS A 46 -17.89 4.55 -5.98
N GLY A 47 -16.68 4.15 -5.59
CA GLY A 47 -15.78 4.95 -4.75
C GLY A 47 -16.06 4.78 -3.25
N GLU A 48 -16.89 3.83 -2.84
CA GLU A 48 -17.12 3.55 -1.42
C GLU A 48 -15.90 2.82 -0.84
N VAL A 49 -15.29 3.44 0.16
CA VAL A 49 -14.08 2.93 0.81
C VAL A 49 -14.47 2.03 1.98
N THR A 50 -14.01 0.78 1.93
CA THR A 50 -14.09 -0.18 3.05
C THR A 50 -12.70 -0.40 3.62
N ALA A 51 -12.62 -0.42 4.95
CA ALA A 51 -11.40 -0.72 5.67
C ALA A 51 -11.55 -1.97 6.53
N ILE A 52 -10.54 -2.84 6.52
CA ILE A 52 -10.42 -3.98 7.44
C ILE A 52 -9.15 -3.78 8.25
N TRP A 53 -9.30 -3.64 9.57
CA TRP A 53 -8.17 -3.68 10.50
C TRP A 53 -8.13 -5.03 11.20
N SER A 54 -6.92 -5.55 11.43
CA SER A 54 -6.71 -6.76 12.21
C SER A 54 -5.29 -6.83 12.77
N ASP A 55 -5.16 -7.46 13.92
CA ASP A 55 -3.92 -7.88 14.57
C ASP A 55 -3.71 -9.41 14.51
N HIS A 56 -4.54 -10.13 13.73
CA HIS A 56 -4.42 -11.58 13.61
C HIS A 56 -3.14 -11.92 12.81
N PRO A 57 -2.22 -12.73 13.38
CA PRO A 57 -0.90 -12.96 12.77
C PRO A 57 -0.97 -13.47 11.32
N GLY A 58 -1.88 -14.39 11.04
CA GLY A 58 -2.05 -14.93 9.69
C GLY A 58 -2.57 -13.90 8.67
N LEU A 59 -3.35 -12.90 9.10
CA LEU A 59 -3.82 -11.86 8.18
C LEU A 59 -2.73 -10.82 7.93
N ALA A 60 -1.97 -10.46 8.97
CA ALA A 60 -0.80 -9.60 8.84
C ALA A 60 0.26 -10.23 7.91
N GLU A 61 0.53 -11.52 8.04
CA GLU A 61 1.46 -12.26 7.18
C GLU A 61 0.95 -12.35 5.73
N LEU A 62 -0.33 -12.68 5.52
CA LEU A 62 -0.94 -12.68 4.19
C LEU A 62 -0.83 -11.32 3.50
N ALA A 63 -1.12 -10.23 4.22
CA ALA A 63 -1.01 -8.89 3.69
C ALA A 63 0.44 -8.52 3.36
N LYS A 64 1.39 -8.94 4.21
CA LYS A 64 2.83 -8.74 3.98
C LYS A 64 3.28 -9.40 2.70
N ASP A 65 2.88 -10.65 2.45
CA ASP A 65 3.20 -11.36 1.21
C ASP A 65 2.61 -10.68 -0.02
N TYR A 66 1.35 -10.23 0.07
CA TYR A 66 0.71 -9.46 -1.01
C TYR A 66 1.45 -8.15 -1.32
N PHE A 67 1.74 -7.34 -0.30
CA PHE A 67 2.44 -6.08 -0.52
C PHE A 67 3.90 -6.29 -0.96
N ASN A 68 4.57 -7.34 -0.49
CA ASN A 68 5.91 -7.71 -0.98
C ASN A 68 5.89 -8.15 -2.44
N TYR A 69 4.87 -8.90 -2.86
CA TYR A 69 4.67 -9.25 -4.26
C TYR A 69 4.53 -8.00 -5.12
N LEU A 70 3.66 -7.07 -4.72
CA LEU A 70 3.51 -5.78 -5.42
C LEU A 70 4.81 -4.96 -5.43
N TRP A 71 5.56 -4.98 -4.32
CA TRP A 71 6.79 -4.22 -4.16
C TRP A 71 7.91 -4.69 -5.09
N LYS A 72 8.05 -6.00 -5.28
CA LYS A 72 9.08 -6.59 -6.15
C LYS A 72 8.94 -6.16 -7.60
N ASP A 73 7.71 -5.99 -8.06
CA ASP A 73 7.38 -5.60 -9.44
C ASP A 73 7.10 -4.10 -9.59
N SER A 74 7.40 -3.29 -8.56
CA SER A 74 7.16 -1.85 -8.59
C SER A 74 8.41 -1.08 -9.03
N GLU A 75 8.20 0.01 -9.76
CA GLU A 75 9.27 0.83 -10.35
C GLU A 75 9.61 2.02 -9.44
N GLY A 76 10.84 2.52 -9.58
CA GLY A 76 11.32 3.71 -8.88
C GLY A 76 11.26 4.95 -9.78
N GLU A 77 10.94 6.09 -9.16
CA GLU A 77 10.57 7.39 -9.76
C GLU A 77 9.19 7.41 -10.50
N PRO A 78 8.43 8.53 -10.41
CA PRO A 78 7.08 8.64 -10.98
C PRO A 78 7.01 8.65 -12.51
#